data_AF-A0A3D5KZW3-F1
#
_entry.id   AF-A0A3D5KZW3-F1
#
_cell.length_a   1.000
_cell.length_b   1.000
_cell.length_c   1.000
_cell.angle_alpha   90.00
_cell.angle_beta   90.00
_cell.angle_gamma   90.00
#
_symmetry.space_group_name_H-M   'P 1'
#
loop_
_entity.id
_entity.type
_entity.pdbx_description
1 polymer ?
#
loop_
_entity_poly.entity_id
_entity_poly.type
_entity_poly.pdbx_seq_one_letter_code
_entity_poly.pdbx_strand_id
1 'polypeptide(L)'
;MDVFNRYAPFVQDFIYKNGWNSLRGIQVAAGEAIFGSDDNVLLCASTASGKTEAAFFPILTLMSEDMPKSIGCIYIGPLKALINDQFQRLGDLCCEQQIPVWHWHGDV
;
A
#
# COMPACT_ATOMS: atom_id res chain seq x y z
N MET A 1 13.62 12.48 -8.10
CA MET A 1 13.95 11.03 -8.17
C MET A 1 12.66 10.33 -8.53
N ASP A 2 12.67 9.40 -9.48
CA ASP A 2 11.43 8.70 -9.88
C ASP A 2 10.92 7.86 -8.70
N VAL A 3 9.68 8.13 -8.27
CA VAL A 3 9.01 7.49 -7.13
C VAL A 3 9.01 5.97 -7.27
N PHE A 4 8.89 5.47 -8.51
CA PHE A 4 8.91 4.04 -8.77
C PHE A 4 10.17 3.35 -8.23
N ASN A 5 11.33 3.97 -8.45
CA ASN A 5 12.63 3.43 -8.02
C ASN A 5 12.84 3.50 -6.50
N ARG A 6 12.02 4.26 -5.78
CA ARG A 6 12.05 4.34 -4.31
C ARG A 6 11.29 3.20 -3.66
N TYR A 7 10.34 2.56 -4.37
CA TYR A 7 9.58 1.44 -3.83
C TYR A 7 10.45 0.20 -3.58
N ALA A 8 10.07 -0.59 -2.58
CA ALA A 8 10.72 -1.86 -2.31
C ALA A 8 10.59 -2.84 -3.50
N PRO A 9 11.55 -3.77 -3.70
CA PRO A 9 11.55 -4.66 -4.87
C PRO A 9 10.23 -5.42 -5.08
N PHE A 10 9.61 -5.95 -4.04
CA PHE A 10 8.33 -6.68 -4.15
C PHE A 10 7.16 -5.81 -4.60
N VAL A 11 7.18 -4.51 -4.27
CA VAL A 11 6.17 -3.56 -4.74
C VAL A 11 6.39 -3.28 -6.23
N GLN A 12 7.65 -3.12 -6.66
CA GLN A 12 7.99 -2.99 -8.08
C GLN A 12 7.57 -4.23 -8.87
N ASP A 13 7.86 -5.43 -8.35
CA ASP A 13 7.47 -6.71 -8.95
C ASP A 13 5.95 -6.83 -9.06
N PHE A 14 5.20 -6.42 -8.03
CA PHE A 14 3.74 -6.40 -8.09
C PHE A 14 3.23 -5.48 -9.20
N ILE A 15 3.79 -4.27 -9.32
CA ILE A 15 3.43 -3.32 -10.39
C ILE A 15 3.69 -3.94 -11.77
N TYR A 16 4.85 -4.60 -11.96
CA TYR A 16 5.18 -5.28 -13.20
C TYR A 16 4.25 -6.46 -13.49
N LYS A 17 3.99 -7.33 -12.52
CA LYS A 17 3.10 -8.50 -12.65
C LYS A 17 1.67 -8.10 -13.03
N ASN A 18 1.22 -6.93 -12.58
CA ASN A 18 -0.09 -6.38 -12.92
C ASN A 18 -0.10 -5.61 -14.25
N GLY A 19 1.02 -5.54 -14.98
CA GLY A 19 1.10 -4.92 -16.31
C GLY A 19 0.96 -3.39 -16.30
N TRP A 20 1.36 -2.73 -15.22
CA TRP A 20 1.25 -1.28 -15.11
C TRP A 20 2.40 -0.59 -15.85
N ASN A 21 2.08 0.18 -16.88
CA ASN A 21 3.08 0.92 -17.66
C ASN A 21 3.56 2.21 -16.99
N SER A 22 2.79 2.75 -16.04
CA SER A 22 3.12 3.96 -15.29
C SER A 22 2.29 4.06 -14.02
N LEU A 23 2.80 4.79 -13.02
CA LEU A 23 2.04 5.18 -11.84
C LEU A 23 1.05 6.30 -12.19
N ARG A 24 -0.11 6.26 -11.56
CA ARG A 24 -1.12 7.32 -11.68
C ARG A 24 -0.68 8.54 -10.87
N GLY A 25 -1.17 9.72 -11.22
CA GLY A 25 -0.79 10.98 -10.56
C GLY A 25 -0.92 10.95 -9.03
N ILE A 26 -2.00 10.35 -8.49
CA ILE A 26 -2.18 10.23 -7.03
C ILE A 26 -1.17 9.27 -6.38
N GLN A 27 -0.71 8.24 -7.09
CA GLN A 27 0.28 7.28 -6.60
C GLN A 27 1.68 7.90 -6.58
N VAL A 28 2.01 8.72 -7.59
CA VAL A 28 3.24 9.51 -7.62
C VAL A 28 3.24 10.52 -6.47
N ALA A 29 2.19 11.34 -6.37
CA ALA A 29 2.08 12.37 -5.34
C ALA A 29 2.10 11.78 -3.91
N ALA A 30 1.47 10.63 -3.69
CA ALA A 30 1.51 9.96 -2.39
C ALA A 30 2.90 9.44 -2.06
N GLY A 31 3.62 8.84 -3.02
CA GLY A 31 5.00 8.41 -2.81
C GLY A 31 5.92 9.59 -2.49
N GLU A 32 5.81 10.70 -3.23
CA GLU A 32 6.60 11.92 -2.93
C GLU A 32 6.34 12.46 -1.53
N ALA A 33 5.08 12.55 -1.12
CA ALA A 33 4.70 13.07 0.20
C ALA A 33 5.16 12.14 1.34
N ILE A 34 4.91 10.84 1.21
CA ILE A 34 5.16 9.85 2.28
C ILE A 34 6.66 9.53 2.41
N PHE A 35 7.43 9.54 1.31
CA PHE A 35 8.89 9.34 1.40
C PHE A 35 9.65 10.63 1.75
N GLY A 36 9.05 11.79 1.48
CA GLY A 36 9.71 13.09 1.63
C GLY A 36 9.51 13.75 2.99
N SER A 37 8.59 13.26 3.83
CA SER A 37 8.26 13.85 5.12
C SER A 37 7.63 12.84 6.08
N ASP A 38 7.72 13.12 7.38
CA ASP A 38 6.99 12.41 8.43
C ASP A 38 5.62 13.04 8.73
N ASP A 39 5.14 13.94 7.85
CA ASP A 39 3.87 14.64 8.04
C ASP A 39 2.67 13.71 7.78
N ASN A 40 1.56 14.02 8.44
CA ASN A 40 0.29 13.34 8.15
C ASN A 40 -0.22 13.74 6.76
N VAL A 41 -0.61 12.75 5.94
CA VAL A 41 -1.02 12.97 4.55
C VAL A 41 -2.53 12.80 4.38
N LEU A 42 -3.16 13.74 3.66
CA LEU A 42 -4.54 13.63 3.17
C LEU A 42 -4.57 13.41 1.65
N LEU A 43 -4.87 12.19 1.22
CA LEU A 43 -4.95 11.82 -0.20
C LEU A 43 -6.36 12.04 -0.77
N CYS A 44 -6.55 13.16 -1.47
CA CYS A 44 -7.82 13.50 -2.13
C CYS A 44 -7.81 13.09 -3.61
N ALA A 45 -8.63 12.09 -3.98
CA ALA A 45 -8.78 11.69 -5.38
C ALA A 45 -10.15 11.02 -5.66
N SER A 46 -10.54 11.00 -6.93
CA SER A 46 -11.77 10.35 -7.40
C SER A 46 -11.80 8.83 -7.14
N THR A 47 -12.98 8.21 -7.19
CA THR A 47 -13.10 6.75 -7.13
C THR A 47 -12.33 6.11 -8.28
N ALA A 48 -11.79 4.91 -8.04
CA ALA A 48 -10.99 4.16 -9.02
C ALA A 48 -9.75 4.89 -9.54
N SER A 49 -9.23 5.90 -8.82
CA SER A 49 -8.00 6.62 -9.18
C SER A 49 -6.71 5.92 -8.71
N GLY A 50 -6.80 4.86 -7.90
CA GLY A 50 -5.64 4.14 -7.35
C GLY A 50 -5.21 4.59 -5.94
N LYS A 51 -6.14 5.15 -5.15
CA LYS A 51 -5.89 5.59 -3.76
C LYS A 51 -5.35 4.49 -2.86
N THR A 52 -5.82 3.26 -3.06
CA THR A 52 -5.40 2.08 -2.28
C THR A 52 -3.89 1.89 -2.38
N GLU A 53 -3.37 1.73 -3.59
CA GLU A 53 -1.93 1.54 -3.81
C GLU A 53 -1.13 2.80 -3.53
N ALA A 54 -1.71 3.98 -3.76
CA ALA A 54 -1.08 5.25 -3.41
C ALA A 54 -0.74 5.32 -1.91
N ALA A 55 -1.59 4.75 -1.04
CA ALA A 55 -1.29 4.65 0.38
C ALA A 55 -0.38 3.45 0.70
N PHE A 56 -0.72 2.25 0.22
CA PHE A 56 -0.05 1.02 0.68
C PHE A 56 1.37 0.86 0.17
N PHE A 57 1.67 1.21 -1.08
CA PHE A 57 3.01 1.01 -1.65
C PHE A 57 4.13 1.71 -0.88
N PRO A 58 4.00 3.01 -0.53
CA PRO A 58 5.03 3.66 0.27
C PRO A 58 5.05 3.15 1.72
N ILE A 59 3.89 2.88 2.35
CA ILE A 59 3.83 2.32 3.71
C ILE A 59 4.56 0.96 3.79
N LEU A 60 4.26 0.05 2.87
CA LEU A 60 4.87 -1.27 2.82
C LEU A 60 6.37 -1.20 2.51
N THR A 61 6.78 -0.24 1.69
CA THR A 61 8.20 0.02 1.42
C THR A 61 8.92 0.43 2.70
N LEU A 62 8.40 1.42 3.44
CA LEU A 62 8.99 1.88 4.70
C LEU A 62 9.01 0.75 5.75
N MET A 63 7.93 -0.03 5.85
CA MET A 63 7.90 -1.21 6.73
C MET A 63 8.93 -2.28 6.35
N SER A 64 9.28 -2.41 5.08
CA SER A 64 10.31 -3.39 4.65
C SER A 64 11.73 -2.95 5.00
N GLU A 65 11.95 -1.65 5.21
CA GLU A 65 13.25 -1.08 5.59
C GLU A 65 13.51 -1.18 7.10
N ASP A 66 12.46 -1.02 7.91
CA ASP A 66 12.49 -1.22 9.36
C ASP A 66 11.24 -2.00 9.79
N MET A 67 11.37 -3.33 9.80
CA MET A 67 10.23 -4.22 10.02
C MET A 67 9.73 -4.16 11.48
N PRO A 68 8.46 -3.82 11.71
CA PRO A 68 7.94 -3.65 13.05
C PRO A 68 7.89 -4.97 13.82
N LYS A 69 8.18 -4.92 15.12
CA LYS A 69 8.14 -6.10 16.02
C LYS A 69 6.72 -6.59 16.34
N SER A 70 5.70 -5.81 16.03
CA SER A 70 4.29 -6.12 16.28
C SER A 70 3.42 -5.63 15.12
N ILE A 71 2.42 -4.79 15.38
CA ILE A 71 1.52 -4.24 14.36
C ILE A 71 2.21 -3.07 13.66
N GLY A 72 2.46 -3.20 12.36
CA GLY A 72 3.11 -2.18 11.55
C GLY A 72 2.18 -1.18 10.86
N CYS A 73 0.99 -1.63 10.48
CA CYS A 73 0.01 -0.81 9.77
C CYS A 73 -1.40 -1.25 10.15
N ILE A 74 -2.29 -0.28 10.35
CA ILE A 74 -3.72 -0.52 10.58
C ILE A 74 -4.50 0.17 9.46
N TYR A 75 -5.21 -0.63 8.66
CA TYR A 75 -6.17 -0.12 7.68
C TYR A 75 -7.58 -0.17 8.27
N ILE A 76 -8.28 0.97 8.23
CA ILE A 76 -9.67 1.09 8.70
C ILE A 76 -10.58 1.26 7.49
N GLY A 77 -11.42 0.25 7.22
CA GLY A 77 -12.42 0.28 6.17
C GLY A 77 -13.85 0.34 6.75
N PRO A 78 -14.78 1.08 6.12
CA PRO A 78 -16.15 1.22 6.63
C PRO A 78 -17.04 -0.02 6.44
N LEU A 79 -16.65 -0.97 5.57
CA LEU A 79 -17.50 -2.11 5.19
C LEU A 79 -16.72 -3.42 5.31
N LYS A 80 -17.36 -4.48 5.83
CA LYS A 80 -16.81 -5.85 5.86
C LYS A 80 -16.33 -6.30 4.49
N ALA A 81 -17.14 -6.06 3.44
CA ALA A 81 -16.79 -6.40 2.07
C ALA A 81 -15.51 -5.69 1.59
N LEU A 82 -15.31 -4.43 1.99
CA LEU A 82 -14.11 -3.68 1.62
C LEU A 82 -12.88 -4.18 2.38
N ILE A 83 -13.05 -4.52 3.67
CA ILE A 83 -11.99 -5.14 4.48
C ILE A 83 -11.53 -6.45 3.82
N ASN A 84 -12.46 -7.28 3.37
CA ASN A 84 -12.14 -8.55 2.71
C ASN A 84 -11.47 -8.35 1.35
N ASP A 85 -11.91 -7.37 0.57
CA ASP A 85 -11.24 -7.01 -0.70
C ASP A 85 -9.79 -6.56 -0.45
N GLN A 86 -9.56 -5.71 0.56
CA GLN A 86 -8.20 -5.28 0.90
C GLN A 86 -7.36 -6.43 1.45
N PHE A 87 -7.95 -7.35 2.22
CA PHE A 87 -7.26 -8.52 2.75
C PHE A 87 -6.73 -9.42 1.63
N GLN A 88 -7.55 -9.74 0.62
CA GLN A 88 -7.10 -10.54 -0.53
C GLN A 88 -5.99 -9.82 -1.29
N ARG A 89 -6.21 -8.54 -1.64
CA ARG A 89 -5.25 -7.72 -2.39
C ARG A 89 -3.90 -7.58 -1.67
N LEU A 90 -3.93 -7.27 -0.37
CA LEU A 90 -2.72 -7.15 0.44
C LEU A 90 -2.06 -8.50 0.69
N GLY A 91 -2.85 -9.58 0.82
CA GLY A 91 -2.34 -10.94 0.92
C GLY A 91 -1.44 -11.28 -0.26
N ASP A 92 -1.91 -11.05 -1.49
CA ASP A 92 -1.12 -11.29 -2.70
C ASP A 92 0.16 -10.46 -2.75
N LEU A 93 0.07 -9.17 -2.42
CA LEU A 93 1.21 -8.24 -2.41
C LEU A 93 2.25 -8.57 -1.32
N CYS A 94 1.79 -8.97 -0.14
CA CYS A 94 2.64 -9.18 1.04
C CYS A 94 3.20 -10.60 1.13
N CYS A 95 2.63 -11.55 0.37
CA CYS A 95 3.00 -12.97 0.40
C CYS A 95 4.50 -13.19 0.18
N GLU A 96 5.09 -12.50 -0.82
CA GLU A 96 6.50 -12.70 -1.20
C GLU A 96 7.48 -12.25 -0.13
N GLN A 97 7.09 -11.28 0.71
CA GLN A 97 7.92 -10.77 1.81
C GLN A 97 7.58 -11.40 3.16
N GLN A 98 6.69 -12.39 3.17
CA GLN A 98 6.20 -13.03 4.40
C GLN A 98 5.65 -12.01 5.41
N ILE A 99 5.15 -10.86 4.93
CA ILE A 99 4.53 -9.85 5.78
C ILE A 99 3.12 -10.37 6.14
N PRO A 100 2.83 -10.64 7.44
CA PRO A 100 1.53 -11.15 7.82
C PRO A 100 0.45 -10.09 7.63
N VAL A 101 -0.63 -10.46 6.95
CA VAL A 101 -1.82 -9.61 6.77
C VAL A 101 -2.98 -10.29 7.46
N TRP A 102 -3.72 -9.56 8.29
CA TRP A 102 -4.91 -10.05 8.98
C TRP A 102 -6.08 -9.11 8.73
N HIS A 103 -7.29 -9.67 8.65
CA HIS A 103 -8.52 -8.89 8.59
C HIS A 103 -9.33 -9.13 9.87
N TRP A 104 -10.09 -8.12 10.25
CA TRP A 104 -10.90 -8.16 11.46
C TRP A 104 -12.22 -7.44 11.22
N HIS A 105 -13.33 -8.11 11.50
CA HIS A 105 -14.68 -7.55 11.48
C HIS A 105 -15.63 -8.51 12.21
N GLY A 106 -16.91 -8.16 12.40
CA GLY A 106 -17.82 -8.96 13.25
C GLY A 106 -18.08 -10.44 12.87
N ASP A 107 -17.47 -10.98 11.80
CA ASP A 107 -17.57 -12.41 11.46
C ASP A 107 -16.23 -13.16 11.61
N VAL A 108 -15.12 -12.45 11.91
CA VAL A 108 -13.73 -12.94 12.00
C VAL A 108 -12.91 -12.20 13.04
#